data_AF-A0A179F7Y8-F1
#
_entry.id   AF-A0A179F7Y8-F1
#
_cell.length_a   1.000
_cell.length_b   1.000
_cell.length_c   1.000
_cell.angle_alpha   90.00
_cell.angle_beta   90.00
_cell.angle_gamma   90.00
#
_symmetry.space_group_name_H-M   'P 1'
#
loop_
_entity.id
_entity.type
_entity.pdbx_description
1 polymer ?
#
loop_
_entity_poly.entity_id
_entity_poly.type
_entity_poly.pdbx_seq_one_letter_code
_entity_poly.pdbx_strand_id
1 'polypeptide(L)'
;MSDNHGSKIDKCNDGDWEIVELEESHQEHADEAIRPILGLYCSGKFALQINGRENTRRTVLPEPGRHNYKFPIFLKNHGSLYDEQAQCILFRLPIELRLRIYEEVLRIKSPKVQLKWYPASHRTSPHLSVLSIIETCRRIHAEAEPIFYSINYIQYSVTTPRPSTSFFQTISPTRLESIRSLIISVSSGGEALHIIRELMPLTKLQKLMIERQQCVRYIDIQAWIVLAKQLKMELEKLSELQILDIITPETPKQTPEEEQRMRRLDQVDDFLREVTSENKRPAVA
;
A
#
# COMPACT_ATOMS: atom_id res chain seq x y z
N MET A 1 13.53 48.39 -0.61
CA MET A 1 13.11 47.31 -1.51
C MET A 1 13.21 46.05 -0.69
N SER A 2 12.09 45.57 -0.16
CA SER A 2 12.05 44.44 0.77
C SER A 2 11.24 43.34 0.08
N ASP A 3 11.94 42.29 -0.34
CA ASP A 3 11.35 41.16 -1.06
C ASP A 3 10.56 40.30 -0.10
N ASN A 4 9.24 40.28 -0.32
CA ASN A 4 8.28 39.54 0.47
C ASN A 4 8.19 38.11 -0.09
N HIS A 5 8.95 37.18 0.50
CA HIS A 5 8.85 35.76 0.17
C HIS A 5 7.59 35.15 0.81
N GLY A 6 6.49 35.20 0.07
CA GLY A 6 5.29 34.44 0.37
C GLY A 6 5.55 32.95 0.25
N SER A 7 5.75 32.28 1.38
CA SER A 7 5.75 30.82 1.48
C SER A 7 4.40 30.29 1.01
N LYS A 8 4.39 29.64 -0.17
CA LYS A 8 3.23 28.89 -0.65
C LYS A 8 3.02 27.71 0.29
N ILE A 9 1.91 27.71 0.99
CA ILE A 9 1.41 26.55 1.72
C ILE A 9 1.24 25.41 0.71
N ASP A 10 2.04 24.36 0.89
CA ASP A 10 1.93 23.12 0.13
C ASP A 10 0.51 22.59 0.25
N LYS A 11 -0.17 22.48 -0.89
CA LYS A 11 -1.45 21.78 -0.96
C LYS A 11 -1.15 20.32 -0.66
N CYS A 12 -1.73 19.77 0.40
CA CYS A 12 -1.75 18.32 0.63
C CYS A 12 -2.09 17.62 -0.69
N ASN A 13 -1.15 16.83 -1.19
CA ASN A 13 -1.39 15.93 -2.31
C ASN A 13 -2.35 14.84 -1.82
N ASP A 14 -3.64 15.11 -1.96
CA ASP A 14 -4.73 14.16 -1.74
C ASP A 14 -4.72 13.13 -2.89
N GLY A 15 -3.69 12.29 -2.91
CA GLY A 15 -3.61 11.14 -3.80
C GLY A 15 -3.99 9.87 -3.05
N ASP A 16 -4.87 9.08 -3.66
CA ASP A 16 -5.34 7.82 -3.09
C ASP A 16 -4.66 6.63 -3.78
N TRP A 17 -4.67 5.50 -3.07
CA TRP A 17 -4.19 4.23 -3.60
C TRP A 17 -5.33 3.55 -4.37
N GLU A 18 -5.08 3.16 -5.62
CA GLU A 18 -5.94 2.28 -6.39
C GLU A 18 -5.38 0.86 -6.34
N ILE A 19 -6.30 -0.11 -6.27
CA ILE A 19 -5.95 -1.50 -6.50
C ILE A 19 -5.95 -1.74 -7.99
N VAL A 20 -4.80 -2.13 -8.51
CA VAL A 20 -4.73 -2.71 -9.85
C VAL A 20 -4.52 -4.20 -9.65
N GLU A 21 -5.56 -4.96 -9.99
CA GLU A 21 -5.37 -6.39 -10.22
C GLU A 21 -4.34 -6.50 -11.34
N LEU A 22 -3.23 -7.16 -11.06
CA LEU A 22 -2.32 -7.53 -12.12
C LEU A 22 -3.09 -8.58 -12.94
N GLU A 23 -3.75 -8.14 -14.00
CA GLU A 23 -4.17 -9.07 -15.05
C GLU A 23 -2.89 -9.82 -15.41
N GLU A 24 -2.91 -11.14 -15.21
CA GLU A 24 -1.91 -12.02 -15.77
C GLU A 24 -2.04 -11.83 -17.28
N SER A 25 -1.33 -10.83 -17.81
CA SER A 25 -1.21 -10.63 -19.23
C SER A 25 -0.65 -11.95 -19.72
N HIS A 26 -1.50 -12.75 -20.36
CA HIS A 26 -1.08 -13.91 -21.11
C HIS A 26 0.00 -13.40 -22.05
N GLN A 27 1.26 -13.60 -21.64
CA GLN A 27 2.42 -13.10 -22.32
C GLN A 27 2.66 -14.03 -23.51
N GLU A 28 1.70 -14.07 -24.42
CA GLU A 28 1.89 -14.56 -25.76
C GLU A 28 2.86 -13.58 -26.44
N HIS A 29 4.01 -14.12 -26.82
CA HIS A 29 5.09 -13.48 -27.55
C HIS A 29 4.62 -12.35 -28.49
N ALA A 30 4.85 -11.10 -28.09
CA ALA A 30 4.89 -9.97 -29.01
C ALA A 30 5.90 -8.94 -28.52
N ASP A 31 7.01 -8.82 -29.26
CA ASP A 31 7.74 -7.56 -29.39
C ASP A 31 6.76 -6.50 -29.89
N GLU A 32 6.25 -5.62 -29.04
CA GLU A 32 5.60 -4.41 -29.55
C GLU A 32 5.61 -3.21 -28.61
N ALA A 33 5.66 -2.05 -29.27
CA ALA A 33 6.05 -0.76 -28.76
C ALA A 33 5.10 -0.17 -27.71
N ILE A 34 5.71 0.62 -26.83
CA ILE A 34 5.07 1.59 -25.93
C ILE A 34 4.10 2.47 -26.74
N ARG A 35 2.79 2.31 -26.53
CA ARG A 35 1.77 3.24 -27.03
C ARG A 35 1.25 4.13 -25.90
N PRO A 36 1.25 5.46 -26.05
CA PRO A 36 0.60 6.35 -25.10
C PRO A 36 -0.90 6.42 -25.42
N ILE A 37 -1.76 6.21 -24.42
CA ILE A 37 -3.20 6.38 -24.58
C ILE A 37 -3.60 7.75 -24.01
N LEU A 38 -4.05 8.61 -24.93
CA LEU A 38 -4.75 9.88 -24.70
C LEU A 38 -6.26 9.62 -24.56
N GLY A 39 -6.94 10.27 -23.60
CA GLY A 39 -8.36 10.58 -23.76
C GLY A 39 -9.28 10.63 -22.52
N LEU A 40 -9.71 11.87 -22.23
CA LEU A 40 -11.06 12.33 -21.81
C LEU A 40 -11.57 12.23 -20.36
N TYR A 41 -12.29 13.30 -20.00
CA TYR A 41 -12.59 13.86 -18.67
C TYR A 41 -14.05 13.62 -18.24
N CYS A 42 -14.26 13.32 -16.95
CA CYS A 42 -15.45 13.74 -16.18
C CYS A 42 -15.14 13.67 -14.67
N SER A 43 -15.56 14.70 -13.91
CA SER A 43 -15.14 14.90 -12.52
C SER A 43 -16.27 14.61 -11.52
N GLY A 44 -16.01 13.73 -10.55
CA GLY A 44 -16.72 13.65 -9.27
C GLY A 44 -15.70 13.73 -8.14
N LYS A 45 -15.85 14.70 -7.24
CA LYS A 45 -14.97 14.90 -6.08
C LYS A 45 -15.69 14.44 -4.82
N PHE A 46 -15.06 13.57 -4.03
CA PHE A 46 -15.37 13.42 -2.61
C PHE A 46 -14.10 13.71 -1.82
N ALA A 47 -13.99 14.95 -1.32
CA ALA A 47 -13.01 15.28 -0.29
C ALA A 47 -13.71 15.14 1.06
N LEU A 48 -13.32 14.13 1.85
CA LEU A 48 -13.70 14.05 3.25
C LEU A 48 -12.96 15.14 4.02
N GLN A 49 -13.49 16.37 4.00
CA GLN A 49 -13.02 17.42 4.89
C GLN A 49 -13.29 17.00 6.34
N ILE A 50 -12.22 16.68 7.05
CA ILE A 50 -12.21 16.58 8.51
C ILE A 50 -12.38 17.99 9.04
N ASN A 51 -13.63 18.41 9.27
CA ASN A 51 -13.94 19.63 10.02
C ASN A 51 -13.62 19.42 11.51
N GLY A 52 -12.34 19.28 11.85
CA GLY A 52 -11.81 19.41 13.20
C GLY A 52 -11.39 20.85 13.43
N ARG A 53 -12.35 21.73 13.70
CA ARG A 53 -12.07 23.14 14.00
C ARG A 53 -11.56 23.24 15.45
N GLU A 54 -10.25 23.12 15.63
CA GLU A 54 -9.61 23.52 16.89
C GLU A 54 -9.72 25.05 17.02
N ASN A 55 -10.45 25.49 18.03
CA ASN A 55 -10.59 26.89 18.39
C ASN A 55 -9.30 27.39 19.06
N THR A 56 -8.29 27.75 18.28
CA THR A 56 -7.17 28.55 18.80
C THR A 56 -7.60 30.00 18.84
N ARG A 57 -8.08 30.45 20.01
CA ARG A 57 -8.33 31.86 20.31
C ARG A 57 -7.01 32.64 20.19
N ARG A 58 -6.82 33.38 19.10
CA ARG A 58 -5.88 34.50 19.01
C ARG A 58 -6.65 35.82 19.08
N THR A 59 -6.40 36.55 20.15
CA THR A 59 -6.81 37.93 20.37
C THR A 59 -5.99 38.85 19.47
N VAL A 60 -6.61 39.57 18.53
CA VAL A 60 -5.98 40.66 17.78
C VAL A 60 -6.96 41.84 17.68
N LEU A 61 -6.43 43.03 17.97
CA LEU A 61 -7.09 44.35 17.96
C LEU A 61 -7.64 44.75 16.57
N PRO A 62 -8.60 45.70 16.51
CA PRO A 62 -9.30 46.05 15.28
C PRO A 62 -8.59 47.15 14.48
N GLU A 63 -8.50 46.98 13.16
CA GLU A 63 -8.27 48.07 12.21
C GLU A 63 -9.52 48.30 11.33
N PRO A 64 -9.81 49.55 10.93
CA PRO A 64 -11.03 49.91 10.21
C PRO A 64 -10.80 49.94 8.69
N GLY A 65 -11.58 49.17 7.92
CA GLY A 65 -11.44 49.18 6.47
C GLY A 65 -12.46 48.35 5.71
N ARG A 66 -13.68 48.89 5.59
CA ARG A 66 -14.79 48.55 4.68
C ARG A 66 -14.50 47.50 3.58
N HIS A 67 -15.25 46.39 3.61
CA HIS A 67 -16.16 45.96 2.52
C HIS A 67 -17.19 44.95 3.07
N ASN A 68 -18.45 45.38 3.10
CA ASN A 68 -19.61 44.61 3.56
C ASN A 68 -20.04 43.60 2.48
N TYR A 69 -19.55 42.37 2.57
CA TYR A 69 -20.27 41.21 2.06
C TYR A 69 -20.90 40.50 3.26
N LYS A 70 -22.14 40.87 3.58
CA LYS A 70 -22.98 40.14 4.52
C LYS A 70 -23.33 38.79 3.87
N PHE A 71 -22.51 37.77 4.08
CA PHE A 71 -23.00 36.41 3.94
C PHE A 71 -24.00 36.16 5.07
N PRO A 72 -25.23 35.73 4.77
CA PRO A 72 -26.17 35.35 5.81
C PRO A 72 -25.56 34.20 6.61
N ILE A 73 -25.22 34.49 7.86
CA ILE A 73 -24.97 33.47 8.87
C ILE A 73 -26.33 32.79 9.06
N PHE A 74 -26.55 31.69 8.36
CA PHE A 74 -27.68 30.80 8.61
C PHE A 74 -27.52 30.27 10.03
N LEU A 75 -28.27 30.88 10.94
CA LEU A 75 -28.48 30.42 12.29
C LEU A 75 -29.10 29.03 12.24
N LYS A 76 -28.35 28.09 12.81
CA LYS A 76 -28.63 26.69 13.05
C LYS A 76 -30.10 26.44 13.40
N ASN A 77 -30.81 25.82 12.46
CA ASN A 77 -31.90 24.94 12.83
C ASN A 77 -31.33 23.85 13.74
N HIS A 78 -31.83 23.74 14.96
CA HIS A 78 -31.71 22.54 15.80
C HIS A 78 -32.57 21.41 15.22
N GLY A 79 -32.42 21.17 13.90
CA GLY A 79 -32.95 19.99 13.25
C GLY A 79 -32.16 18.82 13.79
N SER A 80 -32.86 17.92 14.48
CA SER A 80 -32.38 16.62 14.92
C SER A 80 -31.32 16.10 13.95
N LEU A 81 -30.07 16.09 14.39
CA LEU A 81 -28.94 15.44 13.73
C LEU A 81 -29.18 13.93 13.86
N TYR A 82 -30.21 13.43 13.16
CA TYR A 82 -30.30 12.03 12.86
C TYR A 82 -29.05 11.73 12.03
N ASP A 83 -28.15 10.96 12.62
CA ASP A 83 -27.00 10.46 11.92
C ASP A 83 -27.50 9.64 10.73
N GLU A 84 -27.46 10.21 9.53
CA GLU A 84 -27.92 9.58 8.29
C GLU A 84 -27.22 8.22 8.10
N GLN A 85 -26.02 8.07 8.66
CA GLN A 85 -25.30 6.80 8.69
C GLN A 85 -26.11 5.72 9.43
N ALA A 86 -26.76 6.04 10.55
CA ALA A 86 -27.54 5.09 11.35
C ALA A 86 -28.74 4.47 10.61
N GLN A 87 -29.16 5.04 9.48
CA GLN A 87 -30.21 4.48 8.62
C GLN A 87 -29.70 3.39 7.68
N CYS A 88 -28.39 3.24 7.50
CA CYS A 88 -27.80 2.21 6.68
C CYS A 88 -28.18 0.81 7.19
N ILE A 89 -28.74 -0.02 6.30
CA ILE A 89 -29.15 -1.40 6.62
C ILE A 89 -27.96 -2.21 7.16
N LEU A 90 -26.75 -1.95 6.65
CA LEU A 90 -25.53 -2.62 7.11
C LEU A 90 -25.30 -2.40 8.62
N PHE A 91 -25.60 -1.20 9.15
CA PHE A 91 -25.38 -0.89 10.56
C PHE A 91 -26.47 -1.40 11.51
N ARG A 92 -27.55 -1.98 10.97
CA ARG A 92 -28.52 -2.74 11.77
C ARG A 92 -28.01 -4.13 12.13
N LEU A 93 -26.99 -4.62 11.42
CA LEU A 93 -26.36 -5.91 11.72
C LEU A 93 -25.42 -5.78 12.93
N PRO A 94 -25.26 -6.82 13.76
CA PRO A 94 -24.16 -6.93 14.72
C PRO A 94 -22.79 -6.70 14.07
N ILE A 95 -21.83 -6.18 14.84
CA ILE A 95 -20.49 -5.84 14.31
C ILE A 95 -19.81 -7.05 13.68
N GLU A 96 -19.97 -8.23 14.26
CA GLU A 96 -19.36 -9.48 13.79
C GLU A 96 -19.81 -9.83 12.37
N LEU A 97 -21.10 -9.65 12.06
CA LEU A 97 -21.62 -9.87 10.71
C LEU A 97 -21.11 -8.81 9.73
N ARG A 98 -20.95 -7.55 10.16
CA ARG A 98 -20.39 -6.50 9.30
C ARG A 98 -18.94 -6.79 8.95
N LEU A 99 -18.12 -7.15 9.95
CA LEU A 99 -16.73 -7.53 9.72
C LEU A 99 -16.63 -8.73 8.77
N ARG A 100 -17.52 -9.74 8.92
CA ARG A 100 -17.54 -10.88 7.99
C ARG A 100 -17.92 -10.49 6.56
N ILE A 101 -18.86 -9.55 6.40
CA ILE A 101 -19.19 -9.00 5.08
C ILE A 101 -17.97 -8.29 4.48
N TYR A 102 -17.26 -7.47 5.27
CA TYR A 102 -16.06 -6.80 4.80
C TYR A 102 -14.97 -7.79 4.40
N GLU A 103 -14.73 -8.84 5.18
CA GLU A 103 -13.76 -9.89 4.84
C GLU A 103 -14.06 -10.53 3.49
N GLU A 104 -15.32 -10.85 3.19
CA GLU A 104 -15.67 -11.50 1.93
C GLU A 104 -15.68 -10.52 0.75
N VAL A 105 -16.14 -9.28 0.95
CA VAL A 105 -16.18 -8.25 -0.11
C VAL A 105 -14.79 -7.74 -0.45
N LEU A 106 -13.92 -7.58 0.54
CA LEU A 106 -12.58 -7.01 0.39
C LEU A 106 -11.51 -8.03 0.04
N ARG A 107 -11.84 -9.33 0.06
CA ARG A 107 -10.90 -10.40 -0.31
C ARG A 107 -10.71 -10.40 -1.81
N ILE A 108 -9.48 -10.15 -2.23
CA ILE A 108 -9.09 -10.28 -3.62
C ILE A 108 -8.58 -11.70 -3.84
N LYS A 109 -9.14 -12.37 -4.84
CA LYS A 109 -8.78 -13.76 -5.16
C LYS A 109 -7.41 -13.87 -5.82
N SER A 110 -6.97 -12.81 -6.50
CA SER A 110 -5.64 -12.78 -7.12
C SER A 110 -4.56 -12.72 -6.04
N PRO A 111 -3.50 -13.54 -6.13
CA PRO A 111 -2.37 -13.48 -5.22
C PRO A 111 -1.55 -12.19 -5.37
N LYS A 112 -1.68 -11.47 -6.49
CA LYS A 112 -0.90 -10.26 -6.80
C LYS A 112 -1.80 -9.04 -6.87
N VAL A 113 -1.95 -8.33 -5.74
CA VAL A 113 -2.63 -7.04 -5.68
C VAL A 113 -1.58 -5.94 -5.65
N GLN A 114 -1.51 -5.14 -6.71
CA GLN A 114 -0.66 -3.96 -6.71
C GLN A 114 -1.46 -2.78 -6.16
N LEU A 115 -1.01 -2.24 -5.02
CA LEU A 115 -1.42 -0.91 -4.59
C LEU A 115 -0.66 0.10 -5.44
N LYS A 116 -1.30 0.61 -6.49
CA LYS A 116 -0.75 1.69 -7.29
C LYS A 116 -1.34 2.99 -6.79
N TRP A 117 -0.48 3.91 -6.34
CA TRP A 117 -0.93 5.26 -6.06
C TRP A 117 -1.26 5.96 -7.37
N TYR A 118 -2.51 6.40 -7.52
CA TYR A 118 -2.92 7.24 -8.64
C TYR A 118 -3.29 8.63 -8.12
N PRO A 119 -2.77 9.70 -8.75
CA PRO A 119 -3.31 11.02 -8.49
C PRO A 119 -4.81 11.02 -8.81
N ALA A 120 -5.62 11.70 -7.99
CA ALA A 120 -7.08 11.76 -8.13
C ALA A 120 -7.57 12.19 -9.54
N SER A 121 -6.69 12.78 -10.37
CA SER A 121 -6.96 13.17 -11.75
C SER A 121 -7.01 12.01 -12.76
N HIS A 122 -6.64 10.77 -12.40
CA HIS A 122 -6.54 9.64 -13.34
C HIS A 122 -7.65 8.60 -13.25
N ARG A 123 -8.68 8.81 -12.42
CA ARG A 123 -9.82 7.88 -12.31
C ARG A 123 -10.75 8.03 -13.53
N THR A 124 -10.39 7.44 -14.69
CA THR A 124 -11.25 7.38 -15.89
C THR A 124 -11.97 6.04 -16.05
N SER A 125 -11.65 5.03 -15.23
CA SER A 125 -12.29 3.73 -15.29
C SER A 125 -13.67 3.79 -14.59
N PRO A 126 -14.77 3.37 -15.26
CA PRO A 126 -16.10 3.30 -14.65
C PRO A 126 -16.26 2.07 -13.73
N HIS A 127 -15.20 1.28 -13.53
CA HIS A 127 -15.25 0.08 -12.72
C HIS A 127 -15.23 0.43 -11.24
N LEU A 128 -16.28 0.00 -10.52
CA LEU A 128 -16.33 0.12 -9.08
C LEU A 128 -15.21 -0.72 -8.46
N SER A 129 -14.16 -0.06 -7.99
CA SER A 129 -13.10 -0.71 -7.23
C SER A 129 -13.68 -1.27 -5.93
N VAL A 130 -13.17 -2.42 -5.49
CA VAL A 130 -13.47 -2.99 -4.16
C VAL A 130 -13.18 -1.96 -3.06
N LEU A 131 -12.22 -1.04 -3.26
CA LEU A 131 -11.94 0.04 -2.33
C LEU A 131 -13.07 1.07 -2.18
N SER A 132 -13.99 1.15 -3.14
CA SER A 132 -15.13 2.08 -3.06
C SER A 132 -15.96 1.86 -1.80
N ILE A 133 -16.02 0.63 -1.27
CA ILE A 133 -16.70 0.35 0.00
C ILE A 133 -16.03 1.07 1.17
N ILE A 134 -14.69 1.11 1.20
CA ILE A 134 -13.90 1.77 2.27
C ILE A 134 -14.10 3.29 2.20
N GLU A 135 -14.31 3.83 0.99
CA GLU A 135 -14.56 5.26 0.76
C GLU A 135 -16.00 5.71 1.10
N THR A 136 -16.93 4.79 1.41
CA THR A 136 -18.37 5.13 1.59
C THR A 136 -18.66 6.09 2.75
N CYS A 137 -18.18 5.77 3.96
CA CYS A 137 -18.40 6.59 5.15
C CYS A 137 -17.35 6.29 6.23
N ARG A 138 -17.23 7.18 7.22
CA ARG A 138 -16.22 7.09 8.29
C ARG A 138 -16.30 5.79 9.09
N ARG A 139 -17.52 5.29 9.35
CA ARG A 139 -17.72 4.05 10.10
C ARG A 139 -17.26 2.83 9.31
N ILE A 140 -17.66 2.72 8.04
CA ILE A 140 -17.20 1.63 7.17
C ILE A 140 -15.69 1.71 7.01
N HIS A 141 -15.12 2.89 6.75
CA HIS A 141 -13.68 3.07 6.67
C HIS A 141 -12.96 2.53 7.92
N ALA A 142 -13.40 2.92 9.12
CA ALA A 142 -12.78 2.49 10.37
C ALA A 142 -12.90 0.97 10.64
N GLU A 143 -14.01 0.34 10.23
CA GLU A 143 -14.23 -1.11 10.42
C GLU A 143 -13.54 -1.95 9.32
N ALA A 144 -13.55 -1.47 8.07
CA ALA A 144 -13.15 -2.23 6.88
C ALA A 144 -11.68 -2.06 6.49
N GLU A 145 -11.08 -0.88 6.73
CA GLU A 145 -9.70 -0.59 6.31
C GLU A 145 -8.68 -1.57 6.93
N PRO A 146 -8.67 -1.84 8.26
CA PRO A 146 -7.74 -2.81 8.83
C PRO A 146 -7.92 -4.22 8.27
N ILE A 147 -9.18 -4.61 7.99
CA ILE A 147 -9.50 -5.91 7.38
C ILE A 147 -8.83 -6.01 6.02
N PHE A 148 -9.00 -5.00 5.16
CA PHE A 148 -8.43 -4.98 3.82
C PHE A 148 -6.91 -5.23 3.82
N TYR A 149 -6.15 -4.52 4.65
CA TYR A 149 -4.69 -4.68 4.74
C TYR A 149 -4.27 -6.00 5.38
N SER A 150 -5.12 -6.59 6.23
CA SER A 150 -4.81 -7.84 6.93
C SER A 150 -5.01 -9.10 6.09
N ILE A 151 -5.96 -9.09 5.15
CA ILE A 151 -6.33 -10.29 4.40
C ILE A 151 -5.68 -10.37 3.01
N ASN A 152 -5.26 -9.24 2.44
CA ASN A 152 -4.75 -9.17 1.07
C ASN A 152 -3.21 -9.17 1.02
N TYR A 153 -2.65 -9.61 -0.11
CA TYR A 153 -1.23 -9.51 -0.41
C TYR A 153 -0.93 -8.14 -1.02
N ILE A 154 -0.13 -7.33 -0.33
CA ILE A 154 0.25 -6.02 -0.83
C ILE A 154 1.54 -6.14 -1.63
N GLN A 155 1.51 -5.82 -2.92
CA GLN A 155 2.73 -5.79 -3.75
C GLN A 155 3.39 -4.42 -3.70
N TYR A 156 4.65 -4.41 -3.28
CA TYR A 156 5.56 -3.27 -3.29
C TYR A 156 6.56 -3.42 -4.43
N SER A 157 6.45 -2.52 -5.42
CA SER A 157 7.33 -2.51 -6.59
C SER A 157 8.21 -1.26 -6.58
N VAL A 158 9.53 -1.45 -6.64
CA VAL A 158 10.54 -0.37 -6.62
C VAL A 158 10.68 0.30 -7.98
N THR A 159 9.98 -0.18 -9.01
CA THR A 159 10.17 0.21 -10.42
C THR A 159 9.88 1.68 -10.74
N THR A 160 9.29 2.46 -9.82
CA THR A 160 9.22 3.91 -9.99
C THR A 160 10.22 4.60 -9.06
N PRO A 161 11.31 5.18 -9.59
CA PRO A 161 12.17 6.10 -8.84
C PRO A 161 11.38 7.38 -8.55
N ARG A 162 10.45 7.30 -7.61
CA ARG A 162 9.84 8.50 -7.04
C ARG A 162 10.92 9.19 -6.21
N PRO A 163 11.01 10.53 -6.29
CA PRO A 163 11.96 11.26 -5.48
C PRO A 163 11.60 11.12 -3.99
N SER A 164 12.47 10.43 -3.26
CA SER A 164 12.72 10.52 -1.81
C SER A 164 11.69 10.04 -0.78
N THR A 165 10.43 9.74 -1.14
CA THR A 165 9.44 9.27 -0.15
C THR A 165 9.25 7.76 -0.24
N SER A 166 9.72 7.03 0.77
CA SER A 166 9.51 5.59 0.84
C SER A 166 8.01 5.30 1.01
N PHE A 167 7.54 4.19 0.46
CA PHE A 167 6.13 3.76 0.60
C PHE A 167 5.67 3.77 2.06
N PHE A 168 6.54 3.35 2.97
CA PHE A 168 6.30 3.32 4.41
C PHE A 168 6.12 4.71 5.05
N GLN A 169 6.64 5.78 4.44
CA GLN A 169 6.41 7.15 4.90
C GLN A 169 5.06 7.71 4.45
N THR A 170 4.51 7.18 3.37
CA THR A 170 3.24 7.65 2.79
C THR A 170 2.00 6.97 3.37
N ILE A 171 2.19 5.87 4.09
CA ILE A 171 1.11 5.07 4.68
C ILE A 171 0.99 5.38 6.17
N SER A 172 -0.24 5.51 6.66
CA SER A 172 -0.49 5.76 8.08
C SER A 172 -0.02 4.58 8.95
N PRO A 173 0.45 4.84 10.19
CA PRO A 173 0.89 3.77 11.09
C PRO A 173 -0.15 2.66 11.30
N THR A 174 -1.44 3.02 11.42
CA THR A 174 -2.54 2.06 11.58
C THR A 174 -2.65 1.07 10.41
N ARG A 175 -2.43 1.54 9.17
CA ARG A 175 -2.41 0.69 7.98
C ARG A 175 -1.20 -0.22 7.99
N LEU A 176 -0.01 0.30 8.32
CA LEU A 176 1.22 -0.48 8.42
C LEU A 176 1.09 -1.62 9.44
N GLU A 177 0.51 -1.34 10.61
CA GLU A 177 0.23 -2.36 11.64
C GLU A 177 -0.80 -3.41 11.19
N SER A 178 -1.59 -3.12 10.15
CA SER A 178 -2.60 -4.05 9.64
C SER A 178 -2.07 -4.96 8.54
N ILE A 179 -0.95 -4.61 7.90
CA ILE A 179 -0.34 -5.44 6.85
C ILE A 179 0.17 -6.77 7.44
N ARG A 180 -0.29 -7.88 6.86
CA ARG A 180 0.13 -9.25 7.24
C ARG A 180 0.91 -9.96 6.14
N SER A 181 0.66 -9.61 4.89
CA SER A 181 1.24 -10.27 3.72
C SER A 181 1.78 -9.26 2.73
N LEU A 182 3.07 -9.36 2.39
CA LEU A 182 3.75 -8.43 1.49
C LEU A 182 4.48 -9.19 0.38
N ILE A 183 4.40 -8.67 -0.83
CA ILE A 183 5.19 -9.12 -1.99
C ILE A 183 6.15 -8.00 -2.36
N ILE A 184 7.44 -8.30 -2.45
CA ILE A 184 8.45 -7.34 -2.93
C ILE A 184 9.06 -7.88 -4.21
N SER A 185 9.18 -7.02 -5.24
CA SER A 185 9.83 -7.39 -6.50
C SER A 185 11.21 -6.74 -6.58
N VAL A 186 12.28 -7.53 -6.66
CA VAL A 186 13.68 -7.09 -6.53
C VAL A 186 14.55 -7.54 -7.69
N SER A 187 15.47 -6.67 -8.13
CA SER A 187 16.45 -6.97 -9.20
C SER A 187 17.74 -7.61 -8.68
N SER A 188 18.12 -7.35 -7.42
CA SER A 188 19.38 -7.81 -6.84
C SER A 188 19.27 -8.08 -5.32
N GLY A 189 20.24 -8.80 -4.77
CA GLY A 189 20.32 -9.02 -3.32
C GLY A 189 20.53 -7.73 -2.51
N GLY A 190 21.19 -6.73 -3.10
CA GLY A 190 21.40 -5.42 -2.45
C GLY A 190 20.09 -4.63 -2.32
N GLU A 191 19.27 -4.65 -3.37
CA GLU A 191 17.92 -4.06 -3.34
C GLU A 191 17.02 -4.79 -2.35
N ALA A 192 17.04 -6.14 -2.34
CA ALA A 192 16.30 -6.92 -1.36
C ALA A 192 16.67 -6.53 0.08
N LEU A 193 17.97 -6.40 0.36
CA LEU A 193 18.45 -5.99 1.68
C LEU A 193 17.97 -4.59 2.07
N HIS A 194 18.00 -3.65 1.13
CA HIS A 194 17.52 -2.29 1.36
C HIS A 194 16.03 -2.29 1.72
N ILE A 195 15.19 -2.96 0.93
CA ILE A 195 13.74 -3.03 1.17
C ILE A 195 13.45 -3.72 2.50
N ILE A 196 14.10 -4.85 2.80
CA ILE A 196 13.87 -5.61 4.06
C ILE A 196 14.13 -4.71 5.27
N ARG A 197 15.14 -3.83 5.23
CA ARG A 197 15.38 -2.84 6.29
C ARG A 197 14.27 -1.79 6.40
N GLU A 198 13.62 -1.44 5.30
CA GLU A 198 12.46 -0.56 5.33
C GLU A 198 11.20 -1.25 5.87
N LEU A 199 11.15 -2.59 5.91
CA LEU A 199 10.01 -3.35 6.43
C LEU A 199 9.91 -3.37 7.96
N MET A 200 10.91 -2.85 8.68
CA MET A 200 10.95 -2.86 10.15
C MET A 200 9.69 -2.27 10.84
N PRO A 201 9.00 -1.25 10.30
CA PRO A 201 7.74 -0.76 10.87
C PRO A 201 6.58 -1.75 10.78
N LEU A 202 6.66 -2.78 9.93
CA LEU A 202 5.62 -3.81 9.77
C LEU A 202 5.72 -4.87 10.87
N THR A 203 5.46 -4.47 12.11
CA THR A 203 5.63 -5.30 13.32
C THR A 203 4.81 -6.58 13.32
N LYS A 204 3.75 -6.65 12.51
CA LYS A 204 2.85 -7.79 12.39
C LYS A 204 2.92 -8.47 11.01
N LEU A 205 3.98 -8.25 10.24
CA LEU A 205 4.18 -8.93 8.97
C LEU A 205 4.38 -10.43 9.21
N GLN A 206 3.49 -11.26 8.66
CA GLN A 206 3.50 -12.70 8.82
C GLN A 206 4.00 -13.44 7.58
N LYS A 207 3.77 -12.89 6.39
CA LYS A 207 4.13 -13.49 5.11
C LYS A 207 4.91 -12.49 4.27
N LEU A 208 6.09 -12.88 3.83
CA LEU A 208 6.92 -12.11 2.90
C LEU A 208 7.22 -12.96 1.67
N MET A 209 6.89 -12.45 0.50
CA MET A 209 7.22 -13.05 -0.77
C MET A 209 8.22 -12.16 -1.51
N ILE A 210 9.37 -12.69 -1.86
CA ILE A 210 10.42 -12.00 -2.59
C ILE A 210 10.45 -12.52 -4.02
N GLU A 211 9.96 -11.71 -4.95
CA GLU A 211 9.95 -12.02 -6.39
C GLU A 211 11.20 -11.41 -7.05
N ARG A 212 12.05 -12.25 -7.62
CA ARG A 212 13.17 -11.78 -8.44
C ARG A 212 12.65 -11.26 -9.77
N GLN A 213 13.08 -10.09 -10.20
CA GLN A 213 12.71 -9.55 -11.51
C GLN A 213 13.47 -10.21 -12.66
N GLN A 214 14.61 -10.84 -12.36
CA GLN A 214 15.49 -11.48 -13.34
C GLN A 214 15.44 -12.99 -13.20
N CYS A 215 15.41 -13.69 -14.34
CA CYS A 215 15.59 -15.14 -14.36
C CYS A 215 17.05 -15.53 -14.05
N VAL A 216 17.29 -16.84 -13.85
CA VAL A 216 18.59 -17.40 -13.44
C VAL A 216 19.75 -17.03 -14.37
N ARG A 217 19.46 -16.75 -15.64
CA ARG A 217 20.43 -16.33 -16.65
C ARG A 217 21.06 -14.98 -16.33
N TYR A 218 20.25 -14.03 -15.86
CA TYR A 218 20.67 -12.63 -15.71
C TYR A 218 20.93 -12.25 -14.26
N ILE A 219 20.44 -13.04 -13.29
CA ILE A 219 20.60 -12.74 -11.87
C ILE A 219 22.07 -12.77 -11.44
N ASP A 220 22.50 -11.77 -10.66
CA ASP A 220 23.82 -11.76 -10.02
C ASP A 220 23.83 -12.64 -8.77
N ILE A 221 24.11 -13.93 -8.96
CA ILE A 221 24.14 -14.93 -7.88
C ILE A 221 25.22 -14.59 -6.84
N GLN A 222 26.35 -13.98 -7.23
CA GLN A 222 27.40 -13.67 -6.27
C GLN A 222 26.93 -12.62 -5.27
N ALA A 223 26.21 -11.59 -5.72
CA ALA A 223 25.62 -10.61 -4.82
C ALA A 223 24.66 -11.26 -3.79
N TRP A 224 23.82 -12.20 -4.22
CA TRP A 224 22.92 -12.93 -3.32
C TRP A 224 23.68 -13.78 -2.30
N ILE A 225 24.71 -14.51 -2.73
CA ILE A 225 25.54 -15.34 -1.83
C ILE A 225 26.24 -14.47 -0.78
N VAL A 226 26.89 -13.39 -1.21
CA VAL A 226 27.63 -12.49 -0.31
C VAL A 226 26.70 -11.84 0.72
N LEU A 227 25.48 -11.48 0.30
CA LEU A 227 24.52 -10.79 1.16
C LEU A 227 23.59 -11.74 1.93
N ALA A 228 23.61 -13.04 1.66
CA ALA A 228 22.71 -14.02 2.27
C ALA A 228 22.70 -13.93 3.80
N LYS A 229 23.89 -13.85 4.42
CA LYS A 229 24.01 -13.71 5.88
C LYS A 229 23.39 -12.41 6.40
N GLN A 230 23.59 -11.29 5.70
CA GLN A 230 23.02 -10.01 6.10
C GLN A 230 21.50 -10.00 5.93
N LEU A 231 21.00 -10.54 4.82
CA LEU A 231 19.56 -10.71 4.57
C LEU A 231 18.92 -11.54 5.69
N LYS A 232 19.53 -12.67 6.06
CA LYS A 232 19.07 -13.52 7.16
C LYS A 232 18.94 -12.72 8.47
N MET A 233 19.99 -12.00 8.87
CA MET A 233 19.98 -11.19 10.09
C MET A 233 18.92 -10.07 10.09
N GLU A 234 18.60 -9.47 8.94
CA GLU A 234 17.52 -8.46 8.87
C GLU A 234 16.14 -9.11 8.89
N LEU A 235 15.97 -10.29 8.28
CA LEU A 235 14.72 -11.04 8.31
C LEU A 235 14.39 -11.54 9.71
N GLU A 236 15.39 -11.96 10.50
CA GLU A 236 15.23 -12.37 11.91
C GLU A 236 14.68 -11.24 12.81
N LYS A 237 14.84 -9.97 12.40
CA LYS A 237 14.25 -8.83 13.13
C LYS A 237 12.73 -8.72 12.95
N LEU A 238 12.18 -9.39 11.94
CA LEU A 238 10.73 -9.46 11.70
C LEU A 238 10.15 -10.60 12.54
N SER A 239 9.93 -10.35 13.83
CA SER A 239 9.58 -11.37 14.82
C SER A 239 8.30 -12.15 14.53
N GLU A 240 7.34 -11.53 13.84
CA GLU A 240 6.06 -12.15 13.46
C GLU A 240 6.11 -12.89 12.12
N LEU A 241 7.26 -12.90 11.43
CA LEU A 241 7.40 -13.51 10.12
C LEU A 241 7.34 -15.05 10.23
N GLN A 242 6.31 -15.64 9.62
CA GLN A 242 6.02 -17.07 9.66
C GLN A 242 6.26 -17.77 8.30
N ILE A 243 6.11 -17.03 7.21
CA ILE A 243 6.25 -17.56 5.84
C ILE A 243 7.17 -16.64 5.05
N LEU A 244 8.20 -17.22 4.45
CA LEU A 244 9.12 -16.56 3.55
C LEU A 244 9.21 -17.38 2.27
N ASP A 245 8.69 -16.81 1.20
CA ASP A 245 8.75 -17.41 -0.12
C ASP A 245 9.65 -16.55 -1.01
N ILE A 246 10.50 -17.21 -1.78
CA ILE A 246 11.38 -16.55 -2.75
C ILE A 246 11.11 -17.19 -4.10
N ILE A 247 10.71 -16.36 -5.06
CA ILE A 247 10.28 -16.78 -6.39
C ILE A 247 11.29 -16.29 -7.40
N THR A 248 11.87 -17.23 -8.15
CA THR A 248 12.69 -16.94 -9.33
C THR A 248 11.84 -17.16 -10.58
N PRO A 249 11.75 -16.20 -11.51
CA PRO A 249 11.05 -16.38 -12.77
C PRO A 249 11.59 -17.59 -13.53
N GLU A 250 10.67 -18.39 -14.08
CA GLU A 250 11.01 -19.59 -14.84
C GLU A 250 11.79 -19.24 -16.12
N THR A 251 12.66 -20.16 -16.54
CA THR A 251 13.40 -20.06 -17.80
C THR A 251 12.96 -21.20 -18.71
N PRO A 252 12.43 -20.94 -19.92
CA PRO A 252 11.77 -21.95 -20.75
C PRO A 252 12.65 -23.17 -21.11
N LYS A 253 13.97 -22.97 -21.19
CA LYS A 253 14.96 -24.03 -21.45
C LYS A 253 16.22 -23.73 -20.65
N GLN A 254 16.45 -24.49 -19.59
CA GLN A 254 17.64 -24.34 -18.76
C GLN A 254 18.82 -25.07 -19.40
N THR A 255 19.96 -24.39 -19.50
CA THR A 255 21.24 -25.04 -19.82
C THR A 255 21.80 -25.75 -18.57
N PRO A 256 22.73 -26.72 -18.72
CA PRO A 256 23.37 -27.35 -17.57
C PRO A 256 24.07 -26.35 -16.63
N GLU A 257 24.60 -25.25 -17.17
CA GLU A 257 25.18 -24.16 -16.39
C GLU A 257 24.11 -23.37 -15.61
N GLU A 258 22.96 -23.10 -16.23
CA GLU A 258 21.80 -22.46 -15.59
C GLU A 258 21.21 -23.34 -14.47
N GLU A 259 21.18 -24.66 -14.63
CA GLU A 259 20.80 -25.60 -13.57
C GLU A 259 21.77 -25.52 -12.38
N GLN A 260 23.09 -25.51 -12.64
CA GLN A 260 24.08 -25.38 -11.58
C GLN A 260 23.94 -24.03 -10.85
N ARG A 261 23.68 -22.96 -11.60
CA ARG A 261 23.37 -21.63 -11.07
C ARG A 261 22.11 -21.65 -10.20
N MET A 262 21.05 -22.30 -10.65
CA MET A 262 19.80 -22.45 -9.89
C MET A 262 20.05 -23.19 -8.57
N ARG A 263 20.77 -24.32 -8.59
CA ARG A 263 21.12 -25.06 -7.36
C ARG A 263 21.87 -24.20 -6.33
N ARG A 264 22.75 -23.31 -6.78
CA ARG A 264 23.45 -22.37 -5.89
C ARG A 264 22.50 -21.32 -5.31
N LEU A 265 21.52 -20.89 -6.09
CA LEU A 265 20.49 -19.95 -5.64
C LEU A 265 19.53 -20.62 -4.66
N ASP A 266 19.14 -21.87 -4.91
CA ASP A 266 18.30 -22.68 -4.02
C ASP A 266 18.96 -22.85 -2.65
N GLN A 267 20.28 -23.06 -2.60
CA GLN A 267 21.02 -23.10 -1.33
C GLN A 267 20.92 -21.78 -0.55
N VAL A 268 20.92 -20.64 -1.25
CA VAL A 268 20.70 -19.33 -0.62
C VAL A 268 19.26 -19.22 -0.13
N ASP A 269 18.29 -19.66 -0.92
CA ASP A 269 16.87 -19.60 -0.57
C ASP A 269 16.55 -20.47 0.64
N ASP A 270 17.08 -21.69 0.69
CA ASP A 270 16.93 -22.59 1.82
C ASP A 270 17.55 -22.00 3.08
N PHE A 271 18.75 -21.42 2.97
CA PHE A 271 19.41 -20.73 4.08
C PHE A 271 18.58 -19.53 4.61
N LEU A 272 17.90 -18.80 3.73
CA LEU A 272 17.02 -17.69 4.14
C LEU A 272 15.71 -18.21 4.76
N ARG A 273 15.14 -19.31 4.24
CA ARG A 273 13.91 -19.93 4.77
C ARG A 273 14.06 -20.49 6.18
N GLU A 274 15.28 -20.84 6.60
CA GLU A 274 15.57 -21.27 7.97
C GLU A 274 15.02 -20.29 9.03
N VAL A 275 15.02 -18.97 8.76
CA VAL A 275 14.48 -17.93 9.66
C VAL A 275 13.05 -18.24 10.10
N THR A 276 12.21 -18.71 9.18
CA THR A 276 10.80 -19.00 9.47
C THR A 276 10.59 -20.34 10.18
N SER A 277 11.56 -21.24 10.09
CA SER A 277 11.51 -22.53 10.79
C SER A 277 11.82 -22.38 12.27
N GLU A 278 12.67 -21.42 12.63
CA GLU A 278 13.01 -21.12 14.02
C GLU A 278 11.84 -20.46 14.77
N ASN A 279 11.12 -19.54 14.10
CA ASN A 279 9.96 -18.85 14.68
C ASN A 279 8.76 -19.77 15.00
N LYS A 280 8.70 -20.97 14.40
CA LYS A 280 7.61 -21.94 14.66
C LYS A 280 7.75 -22.69 15.99
N ARG A 281 8.85 -22.52 16.74
CA ARG A 281 8.98 -23.16 18.05
C ARG A 281 8.01 -22.47 19.02
N PRO A 282 6.96 -23.15 19.50
CA PRO A 282 6.03 -22.55 20.46
C PRO A 282 6.84 -22.13 21.68
N ALA A 283 6.65 -20.88 22.12
CA ALA A 283 7.18 -20.43 23.39
C ALA A 283 6.67 -21.40 24.46
N VAL A 284 7.55 -22.25 24.96
CA VAL A 284 7.24 -23.16 26.07
C VAL A 284 6.98 -22.25 27.26
N ALA A 285 5.69 -22.12 27.60
CA ALA A 285 5.19 -21.30 28.71
C ALA A 285 5.51 -21.95 30.07
#